data_AF-A0A8T4LRY1-F1
#
_entry.id   AF-A0A8T4LRY1-F1
#
_cell.length_a   1.000
_cell.length_b   1.000
_cell.length_c   1.000
_cell.angle_alpha   90.00
_cell.angle_beta   90.00
_cell.angle_gamma   90.00
#
_symmetry.space_group_name_H-M   'P 1'
#
loop_
_entity.id
_entity.type
_entity.pdbx_description
1 polymer ?
#
loop_
_entity_poly.entity_id
_entity_poly.type
_entity_poly.pdbx_seq_one_letter_code
_entity_poly.pdbx_strand_id
1 'polypeptide(L)'
;MLDKSTIRKLLLMQIRDNGISGRYFARLPLGEKTMLVRKGKRYFLEKKFRSQIKVVLTGGVFDILHIGHLRTLLEAKKYGDVFVVVVASDRTATREKRKPMNREKVRLEMMRELRCVDYALIGGAKKEQMVKRVGADVIVFGYDQRVFLSERDYRVVKLKKKFGGMTAKTTKIIIKMGM
;
A
#
# COMPACT_ATOMS: atom_id res chain seq x y z
N MET A 1 12.42 18.44 -19.37
CA MET A 1 11.21 17.92 -18.68
C MET A 1 11.65 17.23 -17.40
N LEU A 2 11.05 17.53 -16.25
CA LEU A 2 11.29 16.78 -15.02
C LEU A 2 10.60 15.41 -15.13
N ASP A 3 11.35 14.34 -14.90
CA ASP A 3 10.90 12.96 -15.12
C ASP A 3 9.93 12.47 -14.01
N LYS A 4 8.84 11.83 -14.40
CA LYS A 4 7.91 11.12 -13.49
C LYS A 4 8.65 10.10 -12.61
N SER A 5 9.76 9.53 -13.08
CA SER A 5 10.65 8.67 -12.29
C SER A 5 11.14 9.36 -11.01
N THR A 6 11.52 10.64 -11.09
CA THR A 6 11.99 11.43 -9.94
C THR A 6 10.85 11.68 -8.95
N ILE A 7 9.66 12.04 -9.44
CA ILE A 7 8.46 12.19 -8.59
C ILE A 7 8.17 10.90 -7.85
N ARG A 8 8.20 9.76 -8.57
CA ARG A 8 8.00 8.43 -8.01
C ARG A 8 9.03 8.10 -6.92
N LYS A 9 10.32 8.33 -7.19
CA LYS A 9 11.40 8.12 -6.21
C LYS A 9 11.17 8.92 -4.92
N LEU A 10 10.91 10.22 -5.04
CA LEU A 10 10.69 11.10 -3.89
C LEU A 10 9.42 10.72 -3.13
N LEU A 11 8.35 10.34 -3.83
CA LEU A 11 7.12 9.84 -3.20
C LEU A 11 7.38 8.57 -2.38
N LEU A 12 8.12 7.60 -2.91
CA LEU A 12 8.45 6.37 -2.19
C LEU A 12 9.29 6.65 -0.94
N MET A 13 10.27 7.55 -1.03
CA MET A 13 11.04 8.02 0.14
C MET A 13 10.14 8.70 1.19
N GLN A 14 9.20 9.54 0.73
CA GLN A 14 8.23 10.20 1.61
C GLN A 14 7.35 9.18 2.34
N ILE A 15 6.81 8.18 1.64
CA ILE A 15 5.95 7.15 2.25
C ILE A 15 6.73 6.33 3.27
N ARG A 16 7.96 5.94 2.93
CA ARG A 16 8.86 5.17 3.80
C ARG A 16 9.10 5.90 5.12
N ASP A 17 9.52 7.15 5.05
CA ASP A 17 9.99 7.90 6.21
C ASP A 17 8.89 8.74 6.89
N ASN A 18 7.65 8.66 6.37
CA ASN A 18 6.51 9.51 6.74
C ASN A 18 6.86 11.01 6.62
N GLY A 19 7.36 11.39 5.45
CA GLY A 19 8.03 12.65 5.18
C GLY A 19 9.55 12.47 5.13
N ILE A 20 10.17 12.97 4.06
CA ILE A 20 11.62 12.86 3.84
C ILE A 20 12.34 13.57 4.98
N SER A 21 13.32 12.90 5.60
CA SER A 21 14.09 13.46 6.71
C SER A 21 15.05 14.56 6.22
N GLY A 22 15.45 15.48 7.10
CA GLY A 22 16.47 16.49 6.77
C GLY A 22 17.80 15.88 6.31
N ARG A 23 18.18 14.73 6.89
CA ARG A 23 19.39 13.99 6.49
C ARG A 23 19.32 13.53 5.03
N TYR A 24 18.18 13.01 4.58
CA TYR A 24 18.00 12.62 3.19
C TYR A 24 17.88 13.83 2.28
N PHE A 25 17.09 14.83 2.67
CA PHE A 25 16.91 16.07 1.91
C PHE A 25 18.25 16.76 1.60
N ALA A 26 19.15 16.85 2.59
CA ALA A 26 20.46 17.49 2.42
C ALA A 26 21.28 16.87 1.27
N ARG A 27 21.14 15.55 1.06
CA ARG A 27 21.85 14.77 0.04
C ARG A 27 21.18 14.78 -1.34
N LEU A 28 19.98 15.36 -1.46
CA LEU A 28 19.28 15.42 -2.75
C LEU A 28 19.93 16.46 -3.68
N PRO A 29 19.95 16.20 -5.01
CA PRO A 29 20.28 17.21 -6.01
C PRO A 29 19.36 18.44 -5.91
N LEU A 30 19.86 19.61 -6.34
CA LEU A 30 19.10 20.87 -6.26
C LEU A 30 17.73 20.78 -6.95
N GLY A 31 17.68 20.20 -8.15
CA GLY A 31 16.43 20.01 -8.89
C GLY A 31 15.40 19.11 -8.19
N GLU A 32 15.83 18.20 -7.31
CA GLU A 32 14.91 17.39 -6.51
C GLU A 32 14.45 18.14 -5.25
N LYS A 33 15.35 18.94 -4.64
CA LYS A 33 15.03 19.79 -3.51
C LYS A 33 13.92 20.80 -3.85
N THR A 34 13.96 21.37 -5.06
CA THR A 34 12.91 22.29 -5.55
C THR A 34 11.54 21.64 -5.72
N MET A 35 11.45 20.31 -5.66
CA MET A 35 10.18 19.57 -5.74
C MET A 35 9.53 19.34 -4.38
N LEU A 36 10.20 19.74 -3.31
CA LEU A 36 9.81 19.43 -1.94
C LEU A 36 9.51 20.71 -1.16
N VAL A 37 8.46 20.64 -0.37
CA VAL A 37 8.10 21.67 0.61
C VAL A 37 8.36 21.16 2.02
N ARG A 38 8.92 22.02 2.87
CA ARG A 38 9.16 21.72 4.27
C ARG A 38 7.85 21.83 5.07
N LYS A 39 7.55 20.82 5.88
CA LYS A 39 6.47 20.84 6.88
C LYS A 39 7.05 20.35 8.21
N GLY A 40 7.27 21.28 9.14
CA GLY A 40 7.98 21.00 10.39
C GLY A 40 9.42 20.54 10.15
N LYS A 41 9.77 19.33 10.63
CA LYS A 41 11.11 18.72 10.47
C LYS A 41 11.24 17.80 9.26
N ARG A 42 10.21 17.71 8.41
CA ARG A 42 10.13 16.78 7.28
C ARG A 42 9.84 17.51 5.97
N TYR A 43 10.15 16.86 4.87
CA TYR A 43 9.94 17.36 3.51
C TYR A 43 8.96 16.48 2.75
N PHE A 44 8.09 17.10 1.96
CA PHE A 44 7.02 16.43 1.22
C PHE A 44 6.97 16.95 -0.20
N LEU A 45 6.55 16.13 -1.15
CA LEU A 45 6.31 16.58 -2.52
C LEU A 45 5.34 17.76 -2.55
N GLU A 46 5.73 18.81 -3.28
CA GLU A 46 4.87 19.95 -3.55
C GLU A 46 3.63 19.51 -4.35
N LYS A 47 2.50 20.18 -4.14
CA LYS A 47 1.21 19.81 -4.73
C LYS A 47 1.29 19.63 -6.25
N LYS A 48 1.97 20.55 -6.96
CA LYS A 48 2.11 20.53 -8.43
C LYS A 48 2.86 19.30 -8.97
N PHE A 49 3.76 18.71 -8.19
CA PHE A 49 4.46 17.47 -8.56
C PHE A 49 3.68 16.25 -8.07
N ARG A 50 3.14 16.31 -6.85
CA ARG A 50 2.33 15.22 -6.29
C ARG A 50 1.12 14.91 -7.17
N SER A 51 0.45 15.90 -7.74
CA SER A 51 -0.73 15.70 -8.60
C SER A 51 -0.44 15.02 -9.94
N GLN A 52 0.84 14.86 -10.33
CA GLN A 52 1.23 14.23 -11.60
C GLN A 52 1.38 12.71 -11.51
N ILE A 53 1.22 12.14 -10.30
CA ILE A 53 1.36 10.71 -10.04
C ILE A 53 0.15 10.21 -9.27
N LYS A 54 -0.45 9.10 -9.70
CA LYS A 54 -1.62 8.50 -9.07
C LYS A 54 -1.19 7.35 -8.15
N VAL A 55 -1.53 7.45 -6.89
CA VAL A 55 -1.14 6.50 -5.84
C VAL A 55 -2.31 5.58 -5.52
N VAL A 56 -2.10 4.28 -5.73
CA VAL A 56 -3.06 3.24 -5.41
C VAL A 56 -2.67 2.59 -4.09
N LEU A 57 -3.67 2.37 -3.23
CA LEU A 57 -3.53 1.70 -1.96
C LEU A 57 -4.44 0.47 -1.89
N THR A 58 -3.90 -0.64 -1.40
CA THR A 58 -4.72 -1.76 -0.91
C THR A 58 -4.25 -2.20 0.47
N GLY A 59 -5.09 -2.92 1.20
CA GLY A 59 -4.78 -3.42 2.52
C GLY A 59 -5.27 -4.84 2.74
N GLY A 60 -4.50 -5.63 3.47
CA GLY A 60 -4.86 -7.04 3.74
C GLY A 60 -3.92 -7.72 4.73
N VAL A 61 -4.32 -8.90 5.17
CA VAL A 61 -3.49 -9.73 6.07
C VAL A 61 -2.37 -10.42 5.29
N PHE A 62 -2.68 -10.99 4.12
CA PHE A 62 -1.70 -11.67 3.26
C PHE A 62 -0.89 -12.77 4.00
N ASP A 63 -1.59 -13.60 4.78
CA ASP A 63 -0.98 -14.65 5.62
C ASP A 63 -0.43 -15.82 4.80
N ILE A 64 -1.29 -16.50 4.05
CA ILE A 64 -0.89 -17.48 3.03
C ILE A 64 -1.26 -16.89 1.68
N LEU A 65 -0.26 -16.66 0.84
CA LEU A 65 -0.48 -16.18 -0.52
C LEU A 65 -1.08 -17.27 -1.39
N HIS A 66 -1.99 -16.86 -2.26
CA HIS A 66 -2.63 -17.73 -3.23
C HIS A 66 -3.00 -16.90 -4.45
N ILE A 67 -3.38 -17.58 -5.54
CA ILE A 67 -3.66 -16.93 -6.83
C ILE A 67 -4.71 -15.82 -6.73
N GLY A 68 -5.70 -15.96 -5.85
CA GLY A 68 -6.68 -14.91 -5.58
C GLY A 68 -6.07 -13.59 -5.07
N HIS A 69 -5.07 -13.65 -4.18
CA HIS A 69 -4.35 -12.46 -3.75
C HIS A 69 -3.56 -11.87 -4.91
N LEU A 70 -2.80 -12.69 -5.64
CA LEU A 70 -1.98 -12.21 -6.77
C LEU A 70 -2.83 -11.52 -7.84
N ARG A 71 -3.95 -12.11 -8.26
CA ARG A 71 -4.87 -11.50 -9.24
C ARG A 71 -5.51 -10.21 -8.72
N THR A 72 -5.87 -10.17 -7.43
CA THR A 72 -6.39 -8.95 -6.80
C THR A 72 -5.36 -7.83 -6.80
N LEU A 73 -4.10 -8.13 -6.44
CA LEU A 73 -2.99 -7.16 -6.44
C LEU A 73 -2.67 -6.68 -7.86
N LEU A 74 -2.67 -7.59 -8.85
CA LEU A 74 -2.44 -7.25 -10.25
C LEU A 74 -3.54 -6.34 -10.81
N GLU A 75 -4.81 -6.59 -10.49
CA GLU A 75 -5.88 -5.68 -10.87
C GLU A 75 -5.81 -4.35 -10.13
N ALA A 76 -5.47 -4.35 -8.84
CA ALA A 76 -5.32 -3.13 -8.07
C ALA A 76 -4.23 -2.21 -8.68
N LYS A 77 -3.08 -2.76 -9.09
CA LYS A 77 -1.99 -1.97 -9.69
C LYS A 77 -2.45 -1.12 -10.89
N LYS A 78 -3.41 -1.60 -11.69
CA LYS A 78 -3.87 -0.91 -12.91
C LYS A 78 -4.54 0.44 -12.68
N TYR A 79 -4.87 0.77 -11.42
CA TYR A 79 -5.59 2.00 -11.09
C TYR A 79 -4.70 3.23 -10.88
N GLY A 80 -3.38 3.13 -11.08
CA GLY A 80 -2.47 4.29 -10.95
C GLY A 80 -1.01 3.97 -11.27
N ASP A 81 -0.16 4.93 -10.97
CA ASP A 81 1.27 4.91 -11.30
C ASP A 81 2.14 4.29 -10.20
N VAL A 82 1.69 4.37 -8.93
CA VAL A 82 2.40 3.81 -7.76
C VAL A 82 1.46 2.98 -6.92
N PHE A 83 1.76 1.70 -6.75
CA PHE A 83 0.95 0.75 -6.00
C PHE A 83 1.57 0.40 -4.65
N VAL A 84 0.85 0.76 -3.58
CA VAL A 84 1.25 0.57 -2.19
C VAL A 84 0.36 -0.45 -1.49
N VAL A 85 0.96 -1.40 -0.79
CA VAL A 85 0.26 -2.43 -0.02
C VAL A 85 0.49 -2.21 1.48
N VAL A 86 -0.60 -2.06 2.22
CA VAL A 86 -0.58 -2.06 3.69
C VAL A 86 -0.86 -3.46 4.21
N VAL A 87 0.16 -4.08 4.81
CA VAL A 87 0.07 -5.37 5.47
C VAL A 87 -0.47 -5.15 6.87
N ALA A 88 -1.60 -5.78 7.20
CA ALA A 88 -2.18 -5.66 8.53
C ALA A 88 -1.19 -6.15 9.61
N SER A 89 -1.05 -5.40 10.70
CA SER A 89 -0.25 -5.84 11.85
C SER A 89 -0.83 -7.10 12.48
N ASP A 90 -0.01 -7.86 13.22
CA ASP A 90 -0.45 -9.09 13.90
C ASP A 90 -1.62 -8.82 14.86
N ARG A 91 -1.58 -7.68 15.56
CA ARG A 91 -2.67 -7.19 16.41
C ARG A 91 -3.96 -6.95 15.61
N THR A 92 -3.86 -6.28 14.47
CA THR A 92 -5.03 -5.96 13.62
C THR A 92 -5.62 -7.22 13.00
N ALA A 93 -4.77 -8.10 12.48
CA ALA A 93 -5.20 -9.35 11.86
C ALA A 93 -5.91 -10.28 12.85
N THR A 94 -5.37 -10.39 14.07
CA THR A 94 -5.99 -11.17 15.16
C THR A 94 -7.35 -10.62 15.53
N ARG A 95 -7.49 -9.29 15.66
CA ARG A 95 -8.76 -8.64 16.02
C ARG A 95 -9.83 -8.76 14.93
N GLU A 96 -9.45 -8.64 13.65
CA GLU A 96 -10.43 -8.54 12.55
C GLU A 96 -10.78 -9.89 11.89
N LYS A 97 -9.92 -10.89 12.01
CA LYS A 97 -10.14 -12.21 11.40
C LYS A 97 -9.74 -13.36 12.31
N ARG A 98 -8.42 -13.59 12.43
CA ARG A 98 -7.81 -14.70 13.18
C ARG A 98 -6.32 -14.42 13.35
N LYS A 99 -5.69 -15.09 14.31
CA LYS A 99 -4.24 -15.08 14.48
C LYS A 99 -3.56 -15.59 13.19
N PRO A 100 -2.70 -14.80 12.52
CA PRO A 100 -1.94 -15.24 11.36
C PRO A 100 -0.97 -16.38 11.72
N MET A 101 -0.65 -17.23 10.76
CA MET A 101 0.43 -18.22 10.91
C MET A 101 1.80 -17.54 10.77
N ASN A 102 1.90 -16.60 9.83
CA ASN A 102 3.11 -15.83 9.58
C ASN A 102 3.06 -14.49 10.32
N ARG A 103 4.13 -14.15 11.04
CA ARG A 103 4.30 -12.84 11.67
C ARG A 103 4.29 -11.72 10.61
N GLU A 104 3.88 -10.52 11.01
CA GLU A 104 3.74 -9.36 10.11
C GLU A 104 4.98 -9.03 9.30
N LYS A 105 6.18 -9.26 9.84
CA LYS A 105 7.46 -9.05 9.14
C LYS A 105 7.63 -9.99 7.94
N VAL A 106 7.30 -11.27 8.11
CA VAL A 106 7.37 -12.29 7.03
C VAL A 106 6.33 -11.97 5.96
N ARG A 107 5.11 -11.60 6.38
CA ARG A 107 4.04 -11.19 5.45
C ARG A 107 4.42 -9.92 4.67
N LEU A 108 5.10 -8.98 5.32
CA LEU A 108 5.64 -7.79 4.68
C LEU A 108 6.71 -8.11 3.64
N GLU A 109 7.66 -8.97 3.98
CA GLU A 109 8.74 -9.41 3.08
C GLU A 109 8.17 -10.07 1.83
N MET A 110 7.22 -11.00 1.99
CA MET A 110 6.51 -11.61 0.86
C MET A 110 5.86 -10.57 -0.07
N MET A 111 5.31 -9.47 0.46
CA MET A 111 4.74 -8.41 -0.38
C MET A 111 5.78 -7.57 -1.10
N ARG A 112 6.99 -7.42 -0.55
CA ARG A 112 8.08 -6.64 -1.17
C ARG A 112 8.67 -7.35 -2.38
N GLU A 113 8.66 -8.69 -2.39
CA GLU A 113 9.16 -9.50 -3.50
C GLU A 113 8.19 -9.54 -4.70
N LEU A 114 6.95 -9.08 -4.54
CA LEU A 114 6.00 -9.06 -5.65
C LEU A 114 6.30 -7.90 -6.59
N ARG A 115 6.71 -8.20 -7.83
CA ARG A 115 6.95 -7.21 -8.91
C ARG A 115 5.82 -6.19 -9.13
N CYS A 116 4.59 -6.56 -8.82
CA CYS A 116 3.45 -5.63 -8.97
C CYS A 116 3.39 -4.56 -7.86
N VAL A 117 3.97 -4.82 -6.69
CA VAL A 117 3.95 -3.94 -5.52
C VAL A 117 5.15 -3.00 -5.57
N ASP A 118 4.88 -1.70 -5.58
CA ASP A 118 5.95 -0.69 -5.62
C ASP A 118 6.47 -0.34 -4.23
N TYR A 119 5.61 -0.48 -3.20
CA TYR A 119 5.99 -0.35 -1.81
C TYR A 119 5.05 -1.12 -0.89
N ALA A 120 5.59 -1.73 0.16
CA ALA A 120 4.80 -2.37 1.21
C ALA A 120 5.23 -1.88 2.60
N LEU A 121 4.25 -1.74 3.49
CA LEU A 121 4.46 -1.35 4.88
C LEU A 121 3.43 -2.00 5.82
N ILE A 122 3.79 -2.12 7.09
CA ILE A 122 2.89 -2.60 8.14
C ILE A 122 1.89 -1.50 8.51
N GLY A 123 0.63 -1.89 8.69
CA GLY A 123 -0.47 -1.01 9.08
C GLY A 123 -0.38 -0.55 10.53
N GLY A 124 -0.65 0.74 10.75
CA GLY A 124 -0.80 1.32 12.08
C GLY A 124 -2.16 1.04 12.72
N ALA A 125 -2.40 1.65 13.89
CA ALA A 125 -3.60 1.40 14.69
C ALA A 125 -4.92 1.79 13.99
N LYS A 126 -4.89 2.83 13.12
CA LYS A 126 -6.05 3.35 12.40
C LYS A 126 -5.80 3.32 10.89
N LYS A 127 -6.79 2.86 10.12
CA LYS A 127 -6.66 2.65 8.66
C LYS A 127 -6.61 4.00 7.93
N GLU A 128 -7.34 4.99 8.42
CA GLU A 128 -7.40 6.35 7.87
C GLU A 128 -6.05 7.07 7.96
N GLN A 129 -5.26 6.78 9.01
CA GLN A 129 -3.91 7.32 9.14
C GLN A 129 -2.99 6.73 8.06
N MET A 130 -3.18 5.47 7.67
CA MET A 130 -2.41 4.83 6.60
C MET A 130 -2.75 5.44 5.24
N VAL A 131 -4.03 5.71 4.98
CA VAL A 131 -4.48 6.42 3.77
C VAL A 131 -3.79 7.77 3.65
N LYS A 132 -3.78 8.56 4.73
CA LYS A 132 -3.11 9.88 4.78
C LYS A 132 -1.60 9.78 4.64
N ARG A 133 -0.96 8.81 5.32
CA ARG A 133 0.50 8.59 5.25
C ARG A 133 0.96 8.23 3.84
N VAL A 134 0.21 7.33 3.18
CA VAL A 134 0.49 6.95 1.79
C VAL A 134 0.14 8.10 0.84
N GLY A 135 -0.84 8.92 1.23
CA GLY A 135 -1.45 9.91 0.34
C GLY A 135 -2.09 9.19 -0.82
N ALA A 136 -3.02 8.25 -0.56
CA ALA A 136 -3.65 7.48 -1.63
C ALA A 136 -4.64 8.34 -2.42
N ASP A 137 -4.64 8.20 -3.76
CA ASP A 137 -5.66 8.77 -4.65
C ASP A 137 -6.77 7.76 -4.95
N VAL A 138 -6.41 6.46 -4.96
CA VAL A 138 -7.34 5.35 -5.18
C VAL A 138 -7.13 4.28 -4.11
N ILE A 139 -8.21 3.84 -3.48
CA ILE A 139 -8.21 2.72 -2.55
C ILE A 139 -8.94 1.56 -3.18
N VAL A 140 -8.24 0.44 -3.36
CA VAL A 140 -8.80 -0.77 -3.97
C VAL A 140 -9.08 -1.80 -2.88
N PHE A 141 -10.32 -2.29 -2.84
CA PHE A 141 -10.80 -3.37 -1.99
C PHE A 141 -11.00 -4.64 -2.81
N GLY A 142 -10.59 -5.77 -2.24
CA GLY A 142 -10.95 -7.09 -2.76
C GLY A 142 -12.46 -7.34 -2.69
N TYR A 143 -12.93 -8.30 -3.50
CA TYR A 143 -14.35 -8.59 -3.65
C TYR A 143 -15.07 -8.95 -2.34
N ASP A 144 -14.36 -9.61 -1.41
CA ASP A 144 -14.88 -10.07 -0.13
C ASP A 144 -14.62 -9.09 1.03
N GLN A 145 -14.05 -7.92 0.76
CA GLN A 145 -13.81 -6.90 1.78
C GLN A 145 -15.03 -5.99 1.94
N ARG A 146 -15.34 -5.65 3.19
CA ARG A 146 -16.27 -4.57 3.52
C ARG A 146 -15.56 -3.24 3.30
N VAL A 147 -16.19 -2.36 2.54
CA VAL A 147 -15.75 -0.98 2.39
C VAL A 147 -16.11 -0.25 3.68
N PHE A 148 -15.11 0.35 4.34
CA PHE A 148 -15.28 1.08 5.59
C PHE A 148 -14.87 2.55 5.48
N LEU A 149 -14.51 2.99 4.27
CA LEU A 149 -14.10 4.35 3.96
C LEU A 149 -15.13 4.97 3.01
N SER A 150 -15.61 6.16 3.33
CA SER A 150 -16.40 6.95 2.39
C SER A 150 -15.50 7.76 1.47
N GLU A 151 -15.91 7.92 0.22
CA GLU A 151 -15.19 8.78 -0.72
C GLU A 151 -15.15 10.21 -0.17
N ARG A 152 -13.94 10.76 -0.09
CA ARG A 152 -13.67 12.15 0.25
C ARG A 152 -12.58 12.64 -0.68
N ASP A 153 -11.33 12.58 -0.23
CA ASP A 153 -10.15 13.01 -0.97
C ASP A 153 -9.56 11.89 -1.87
N TYR A 154 -10.25 10.75 -2.00
CA TYR A 154 -9.79 9.57 -2.74
C TYR A 154 -10.97 8.81 -3.34
N ARG A 155 -10.71 8.10 -4.44
CA ARG A 155 -11.66 7.19 -5.09
C ARG A 155 -11.64 5.82 -4.44
N VAL A 156 -12.80 5.24 -4.17
CA VAL A 156 -12.92 3.88 -3.64
C VAL A 156 -13.34 2.93 -4.75
N VAL A 157 -12.56 1.86 -4.94
CA VAL A 157 -12.83 0.81 -5.93
C VAL A 157 -13.00 -0.50 -5.22
N LYS A 158 -14.17 -1.14 -5.37
CA LYS A 158 -14.37 -2.54 -4.95
C LYS A 158 -14.32 -3.45 -6.16
N LEU A 159 -13.35 -4.37 -6.19
CA LEU A 159 -13.26 -5.35 -7.28
C LEU A 159 -14.46 -6.28 -7.21
N LYS A 160 -15.21 -6.40 -8.30
CA LYS A 160 -16.44 -7.21 -8.35
C LYS A 160 -16.16 -8.71 -8.51
N LYS A 161 -14.99 -9.05 -9.07
CA LYS A 161 -14.66 -10.43 -9.43
C LYS A 161 -13.93 -11.14 -8.31
N LYS A 162 -14.45 -12.30 -7.91
CA LYS A 162 -13.66 -13.28 -7.16
C LYS A 162 -12.66 -13.92 -8.11
N PHE A 163 -11.37 -13.77 -7.80
CA PHE A 163 -10.32 -14.38 -8.59
C PHE A 163 -9.96 -15.77 -8.02
N GLY A 164 -10.34 -16.83 -8.73
CA GLY A 164 -9.93 -18.22 -8.46
C GLY A 164 -11.03 -19.13 -7.89
N GLY A 165 -10.79 -20.45 -8.00
CA GLY A 165 -11.69 -21.53 -7.57
C GLY A 165 -11.59 -21.88 -6.08
N MET A 166 -11.66 -23.17 -5.72
CA MET A 166 -11.72 -23.65 -4.34
C MET A 166 -10.51 -23.23 -3.46
N THR A 167 -9.34 -22.99 -4.08
CA THR A 167 -8.06 -22.57 -3.46
C THR A 167 -7.90 -21.04 -3.32
N ALA A 168 -8.94 -20.24 -3.57
CA ALA A 168 -8.87 -18.79 -3.58
C ALA A 168 -9.10 -18.09 -2.22
N LYS A 169 -9.00 -18.83 -1.11
CA LYS A 169 -9.08 -18.27 0.26
C LYS A 169 -8.12 -18.99 1.19
N THR A 170 -7.32 -18.23 1.94
CA THR A 170 -6.44 -18.75 2.99
C THR A 170 -7.14 -19.70 3.96
N THR A 171 -8.36 -19.39 4.42
CA THR A 171 -9.11 -20.27 5.33
C THR A 171 -9.41 -21.63 4.71
N LYS A 172 -9.70 -21.69 3.39
CA LYS A 172 -9.96 -22.97 2.71
C LYS A 172 -8.69 -23.81 2.55
N ILE A 173 -7.55 -23.15 2.34
CA ILE A 173 -6.25 -23.82 2.26
C ILE A 173 -5.93 -24.48 3.60
N ILE A 174 -6.11 -23.74 4.70
CA ILE A 174 -5.85 -24.23 6.06
C ILE A 174 -6.72 -25.44 6.39
N ILE A 175 -8.04 -25.34 6.19
CA ILE A 175 -8.98 -26.46 6.40
C ILE A 175 -8.56 -27.68 5.58
N LYS A 176 -8.18 -27.49 4.31
CA LYS A 176 -7.75 -28.60 3.44
C LYS A 176 -6.46 -29.27 3.92
N MET A 177 -5.56 -28.52 4.55
CA MET A 177 -4.27 -29.01 5.04
C MET A 177 -4.36 -29.58 6.46
N GLY A 178 -5.54 -29.59 7.10
CA GLY A 178 -5.71 -30.11 8.46
C GLY A 178 -5.01 -29.26 9.53
N MET A 179 -4.82 -27.97 9.27
CA MET A 179 -4.17 -27.01 10.17
C MET A 179 -5.17 -26.13 10.91
#